data_AF-Q5MJT1-F1
#
_entry.id   AF-Q5MJT1-F1
#
_cell.length_a   1.000
_cell.length_b   1.000
_cell.length_c   1.000
_cell.angle_alpha   90.00
_cell.angle_beta   90.00
_cell.angle_gamma   90.00
#
_symmetry.space_group_name_H-M   'P 1'
#
loop_
_entity.id
_entity.type
_entity.pdbx_description
1 polymer ?
#
loop_
_entity_poly.entity_id
_entity_poly.type
_entity_poly.pdbx_seq_one_letter_code
_entity_poly.pdbx_strand_id
1 'polypeptide(L)'
;ILYIGYQKPYTECSTENKIDAVAAGLKVAGFAASMATGKDVNTGNEPVSKPTGVRMMLIPLDATLIKVETGEVKKAVVSSPAKIFNSVGNLECPSILDSFGQGLDEAAAYIKGRLSPIVKTERIKVFVKDEDEEVKELLQEGYEEIVGETPSFKKAKEAWEKADKKAKGQSWGAKANLATYYFSTGDFEKSIKLYEEAMKLKDADKSYLRELRKRVE
;
A
#
# COMPACT_ATOMS: atom_id res chain seq x y z
N ILE A 1 2.88 12.27 15.86
CA ILE A 1 4.15 13.05 15.73
C ILE A 1 5.27 12.08 15.39
N LEU A 2 6.11 12.40 14.40
CA LEU A 2 7.27 11.60 14.04
C LEU A 2 8.55 12.35 14.44
N TYR A 3 9.37 11.72 15.27
CA TYR A 3 10.71 12.19 15.61
C TYR A 3 11.74 11.33 14.88
N ILE A 4 12.76 11.96 14.31
CA ILE A 4 13.87 11.29 13.64
C ILE A 4 15.16 11.85 14.25
N GLY A 5 15.89 11.00 14.96
CA GLY A 5 17.28 11.25 15.34
C GLY A 5 18.22 10.72 14.26
N TYR A 6 19.36 11.39 14.13
CA TYR A 6 20.41 11.00 13.20
C TYR A 6 21.76 11.10 13.88
N GLN A 7 22.68 10.23 13.46
CA GLN A 7 24.08 10.29 13.84
C GLN A 7 24.97 10.42 12.60
N LYS A 8 26.25 10.69 12.83
CA LYS A 8 27.22 10.76 11.73
C LYS A 8 27.24 9.44 10.96
N PRO A 9 27.04 9.45 9.64
CA PRO A 9 27.11 8.24 8.83
C PRO A 9 28.48 7.57 8.91
N TYR A 10 28.48 6.25 8.85
CA TYR A 10 29.68 5.43 8.74
C TYR A 10 29.80 4.88 7.32
N THR A 11 31.01 4.96 6.77
CA THR A 11 31.28 4.44 5.44
C THR A 11 32.59 3.68 5.40
N GLU A 12 32.55 2.51 4.77
CA GLU A 12 33.73 1.71 4.44
C GLU A 12 33.69 1.36 2.98
N CYS A 13 34.86 1.18 2.38
CA CYS A 13 34.98 0.61 1.06
C CYS A 13 35.76 -0.69 1.11
N SER A 14 35.28 -1.67 0.35
CA SER A 14 35.92 -2.96 0.15
C SER A 14 35.69 -3.44 -1.28
N THR A 15 36.19 -4.63 -1.59
CA THR A 15 35.92 -5.32 -2.85
C THR A 15 35.19 -6.63 -2.56
N GLU A 16 34.09 -6.86 -3.26
CA GLU A 16 33.28 -8.08 -3.15
C GLU A 16 32.99 -8.63 -4.54
N ASN A 17 32.87 -9.95 -4.64
CA ASN A 17 32.54 -10.62 -5.89
C ASN A 17 31.07 -10.40 -6.24
N LYS A 18 30.79 -9.73 -7.37
CA LYS A 18 29.44 -9.47 -7.87
C LYS A 18 29.20 -10.27 -9.14
N ILE A 19 27.99 -10.81 -9.28
CA ILE A 19 27.58 -11.58 -10.46
C ILE A 19 27.31 -10.61 -11.62
N ASP A 20 27.93 -10.90 -12.76
CA ASP A 20 27.62 -10.28 -14.04
C ASP A 20 26.42 -11.03 -14.65
N ALA A 21 25.23 -10.43 -14.55
CA ALA A 21 23.99 -11.05 -15.02
C ALA A 21 23.99 -11.30 -16.54
N VAL A 22 24.71 -10.49 -17.31
CA VAL A 22 24.83 -10.67 -18.77
C VAL A 22 25.70 -11.88 -19.06
N ALA A 23 26.88 -11.97 -18.42
CA ALA A 23 27.76 -13.13 -18.55
C ALA A 23 27.08 -14.42 -18.05
N ALA A 24 26.35 -14.35 -16.94
CA ALA A 24 25.56 -15.48 -16.42
C ALA A 24 24.50 -15.95 -17.44
N GLY A 25 23.73 -15.00 -17.98
CA GLY A 25 22.68 -15.28 -18.97
C GLY A 25 23.22 -15.90 -20.26
N LEU A 26 24.35 -15.39 -20.77
CA LEU A 26 25.02 -15.94 -21.95
C LEU A 26 25.49 -17.39 -21.72
N LYS A 27 26.09 -17.69 -20.55
CA LYS A 27 26.51 -19.07 -20.24
C LYS A 27 25.33 -20.03 -20.14
N VAL A 28 24.24 -19.62 -19.50
CA VAL A 28 23.01 -20.43 -19.42
C VAL A 28 22.42 -20.68 -20.81
N ALA A 29 22.33 -19.64 -21.64
CA ALA A 29 21.80 -19.75 -23.00
C ALA A 29 22.66 -20.65 -23.90
N GLY A 30 23.98 -20.50 -23.85
CA GLY A 30 24.88 -21.35 -24.64
C GLY A 30 24.92 -22.79 -24.16
N PHE A 31 24.79 -23.04 -22.86
CA PHE A 31 24.63 -24.41 -22.35
C PHE A 31 23.35 -25.06 -22.91
N ALA A 32 22.22 -24.36 -22.85
CA ALA A 32 20.96 -24.85 -23.40
C ALA A 32 21.03 -25.08 -24.91
N ALA A 33 21.66 -24.17 -25.66
CA ALA A 33 21.88 -24.31 -27.10
C ALA A 33 22.83 -25.48 -27.44
N SER A 34 23.86 -25.72 -26.63
CA SER A 34 24.78 -26.84 -26.80
C SER A 34 24.07 -28.18 -26.57
N MET A 35 23.20 -28.26 -25.55
CA MET A 35 22.36 -29.44 -25.33
C MET A 35 21.37 -29.70 -26.47
N ALA A 36 20.78 -28.64 -27.05
CA ALA A 36 19.79 -28.77 -28.12
C ALA A 36 20.42 -29.14 -29.48
N THR A 37 21.64 -28.68 -29.75
CA THR A 37 22.29 -28.84 -31.06
C THR A 37 23.40 -29.88 -31.08
N GLY A 38 23.83 -30.37 -29.92
CA GLY A 38 24.95 -31.31 -29.77
C GLY A 38 26.32 -30.71 -30.14
N LYS A 39 26.40 -29.39 -30.33
CA LYS A 39 27.64 -28.66 -30.64
C LYS A 39 27.94 -27.68 -29.53
N ASP A 40 29.19 -27.65 -29.06
CA ASP A 40 29.63 -26.69 -28.05
C ASP A 40 29.51 -25.26 -28.58
N VAL A 41 28.67 -24.46 -27.93
CA VAL A 41 28.50 -23.03 -28.21
C VAL A 41 29.44 -22.24 -27.32
N ASN A 42 30.43 -21.57 -27.91
CA ASN A 42 31.35 -20.72 -27.19
C ASN A 42 30.64 -19.46 -26.68
N THR A 43 30.52 -19.32 -25.35
CA THR A 43 29.85 -18.20 -24.67
C THR A 43 30.83 -17.16 -24.11
N GLY A 44 32.11 -17.27 -24.47
CA GLY A 44 33.19 -16.43 -23.93
C GLY A 44 33.72 -16.95 -22.59
N ASN A 45 35.01 -16.69 -22.33
CA ASN A 45 35.71 -17.16 -21.13
C ASN A 45 35.57 -16.22 -19.92
N GLU A 46 34.75 -15.17 -20.01
CA GLU A 46 34.64 -14.23 -18.91
C GLU A 46 34.08 -14.91 -17.64
N PRO A 47 34.66 -14.64 -16.46
CA PRO A 47 34.14 -15.15 -15.21
C PRO A 47 32.77 -14.52 -14.92
N VAL A 48 31.82 -15.36 -14.50
CA VAL A 48 30.44 -14.95 -14.16
C VAL A 48 30.41 -14.06 -12.92
N SER A 49 31.41 -14.21 -12.06
CA SER A 49 31.58 -13.40 -10.86
C SER A 49 32.87 -12.60 -11.01
N LYS A 50 32.77 -11.28 -10.86
CA LYS A 50 33.90 -10.36 -11.00
C LYS A 50 34.07 -9.59 -9.68
N PRO A 51 35.32 -9.42 -9.19
CA PRO A 51 35.57 -8.55 -8.05
C PRO A 51 35.13 -7.14 -8.40
N THR A 52 34.34 -6.52 -7.52
CA THR A 52 33.70 -5.23 -7.74
C THR A 52 33.83 -4.40 -6.46
N GLY A 53 34.17 -3.12 -6.61
CA GLY A 53 34.21 -2.16 -5.52
C GLY A 53 32.82 -2.00 -4.91
N VAL A 54 32.75 -2.08 -3.59
CA VAL A 54 31.53 -1.93 -2.81
C VAL A 54 31.77 -0.91 -1.70
N ARG A 55 30.80 -0.03 -1.51
CA ARG A 55 30.76 0.89 -0.37
C ARG A 55 29.68 0.43 0.58
N MET A 56 30.10 0.10 1.80
CA MET A 56 29.22 -0.08 2.94
C MET A 56 28.86 1.31 3.47
N MET A 57 27.56 1.60 3.60
CA MET A 57 27.07 2.87 4.11
C MET A 57 26.05 2.61 5.21
N LEU A 58 26.40 2.90 6.46
CA LEU A 58 25.45 2.90 7.58
C LEU A 58 25.06 4.33 7.88
N ILE A 59 23.77 4.63 7.77
CA ILE A 59 23.17 5.89 8.22
C ILE A 59 22.36 5.54 9.48
N PRO A 60 22.90 5.78 10.69
CA PRO A 60 22.19 5.46 11.91
C PRO A 60 21.04 6.47 12.06
N LEU A 61 19.83 5.97 11.84
CA LEU A 61 18.59 6.72 12.02
C LEU A 61 17.75 6.02 13.09
N ASP A 62 17.30 6.78 14.07
CA ASP A 62 16.30 6.37 15.05
C ASP A 62 15.01 7.15 14.79
N ALA A 63 13.92 6.42 14.58
CA ALA A 63 12.62 7.01 14.29
C ALA A 63 11.61 6.58 15.36
N THR A 64 10.91 7.56 15.92
CA THR A 64 9.88 7.37 16.94
C THR A 64 8.56 8.00 16.47
N LEU A 65 7.53 7.17 16.31
CA LEU A 65 6.17 7.60 15.96
C LEU A 65 5.28 7.56 17.20
N ILE A 66 4.67 8.70 17.54
CA ILE A 66 3.76 8.85 18.68
C ILE A 66 2.35 9.14 18.17
N LYS A 67 1.37 8.31 18.55
CA LYS A 67 -0.06 8.57 18.31
C LYS A 67 -0.55 9.58 19.35
N VAL A 68 -0.97 10.76 18.89
CA VAL A 68 -1.29 11.90 19.77
C VAL A 68 -2.49 11.61 20.68
N GLU A 69 -3.50 10.90 20.16
CA GLU A 69 -4.74 10.61 20.87
C GLU A 69 -4.57 9.57 21.99
N THR A 70 -3.73 8.56 21.75
CA THR A 70 -3.59 7.40 22.67
C THR A 70 -2.29 7.41 23.46
N GLY A 71 -1.31 8.22 23.06
CA GLY A 71 0.04 8.19 23.60
C GLY A 71 0.86 6.96 23.18
N GLU A 72 0.34 6.09 22.30
CA GLU A 72 1.06 4.90 21.82
C GLU A 72 2.34 5.29 21.05
N VAL A 73 3.44 4.58 21.32
CA VAL A 73 4.76 4.85 20.74
C VAL A 73 5.26 3.65 19.95
N LYS A 74 5.70 3.88 18.71
CA LYS A 74 6.43 2.91 17.88
C LYS A 74 7.83 3.41 17.57
N LYS A 75 8.81 2.50 17.55
CA LYS A 75 10.21 2.82 17.29
C LYS A 75 10.81 1.95 16.19
N ALA A 76 11.71 2.54 15.41
CA ALA A 76 12.51 1.86 14.42
C ALA A 76 13.95 2.40 14.50
N VAL A 77 14.94 1.51 14.45
CA VAL A 77 16.37 1.88 14.49
C VAL A 77 17.06 1.17 13.34
N VAL A 78 17.75 1.95 12.52
CA VAL A 78 18.54 1.42 11.40
C VAL A 78 19.93 1.05 11.90
N SER A 79 20.22 -0.25 11.92
CA SER A 79 21.49 -0.79 12.45
C SER A 79 22.34 -1.52 11.41
N SER A 80 21.82 -1.76 10.22
CA SER A 80 22.51 -2.50 9.15
C SER A 80 23.00 -1.54 8.06
N PRO A 81 24.26 -1.66 7.61
CA PRO A 81 24.77 -0.87 6.50
C PRO A 81 24.15 -1.32 5.17
N ALA A 82 23.82 -0.35 4.32
CA ALA A 82 23.50 -0.57 2.92
C ALA A 82 24.76 -0.98 2.15
N LYS A 83 24.62 -1.92 1.22
CA LYS A 83 25.70 -2.40 0.33
C LYS A 83 25.54 -1.80 -1.06
N ILE A 84 26.35 -0.81 -1.41
CA ILE A 84 26.29 -0.16 -2.71
C ILE A 84 27.46 -0.64 -3.55
N PHE A 85 27.18 -1.29 -4.68
CA PHE A 85 28.19 -1.80 -5.59
C PHE A 85 28.40 -0.86 -6.76
N ASN A 86 29.64 -0.80 -7.26
CA ASN A 86 29.93 -0.15 -8.54
C ASN A 86 29.44 -1.01 -9.73
N SER A 87 29.73 -0.55 -10.94
CA SER A 87 29.62 -1.35 -12.16
C SER A 87 30.45 -2.64 -12.03
N VAL A 88 29.90 -3.75 -12.51
CA VAL A 88 30.50 -5.08 -12.31
C VAL A 88 31.90 -5.12 -12.91
N GLY A 89 32.89 -5.55 -12.12
CA GLY A 89 34.30 -5.57 -12.51
C GLY A 89 35.05 -4.25 -12.31
N ASN A 90 34.36 -3.16 -11.95
CA ASN A 90 35.02 -1.93 -11.52
C ASN A 90 35.41 -2.06 -10.04
N LEU A 91 36.70 -1.99 -9.75
CA LEU A 91 37.26 -2.11 -8.40
C LEU A 91 37.17 -0.81 -7.59
N GLU A 92 36.89 0.31 -8.24
CA GLU A 92 36.75 1.59 -7.56
C GLU A 92 35.50 1.60 -6.68
N CYS A 93 35.64 2.24 -5.52
CA CYS A 93 34.51 2.47 -4.63
C CYS A 93 33.47 3.36 -5.31
N PRO A 94 32.17 3.05 -5.17
CA PRO A 94 31.12 4.00 -5.51
C PRO A 94 31.32 5.35 -4.82
N SER A 95 30.82 6.41 -5.47
CA SER A 95 30.79 7.77 -4.94
C SER A 95 30.14 7.79 -3.55
N ILE A 96 30.69 8.62 -2.67
CA ILE A 96 30.14 8.82 -1.32
C ILE A 96 28.72 9.39 -1.41
N LEU A 97 28.48 10.35 -2.30
CA LEU A 97 27.17 11.00 -2.44
C LEU A 97 26.11 10.02 -2.96
N ASP A 98 26.44 9.23 -3.99
CA ASP A 98 25.53 8.24 -4.55
C ASP A 98 25.21 7.13 -3.54
N SER A 99 26.22 6.71 -2.78
CA SER A 99 26.06 5.68 -1.74
C SER A 99 25.28 6.20 -0.54
N PHE A 100 25.42 7.48 -0.21
CA PHE A 100 24.61 8.13 0.82
C PHE A 100 23.14 8.20 0.40
N GLY A 101 22.85 8.61 -0.85
CA GLY A 101 21.49 8.63 -1.39
C GLY A 101 20.82 7.25 -1.31
N GLN A 102 21.48 6.22 -1.84
CA GLN A 102 20.96 4.85 -1.80
C GLN A 102 20.84 4.30 -0.37
N GLY A 103 21.83 4.56 0.49
CA GLY A 103 21.77 4.16 1.89
C GLY A 103 20.63 4.84 2.66
N LEU A 104 20.32 6.10 2.32
CA LEU A 104 19.22 6.83 2.92
C LEU A 104 17.87 6.28 2.46
N ASP A 105 17.74 5.93 1.17
CA ASP A 105 16.53 5.32 0.64
C ASP A 105 16.25 3.96 1.30
N GLU A 106 17.27 3.12 1.48
CA GLU A 106 17.15 1.83 2.14
C GLU A 106 16.76 1.98 3.62
N ALA A 107 17.42 2.90 4.33
CA ALA A 107 17.09 3.25 5.72
C ALA A 107 15.66 3.79 5.86
N ALA A 108 15.23 4.67 4.96
CA ALA A 108 13.89 5.22 4.93
C ALA A 108 12.84 4.13 4.64
N ALA A 109 13.11 3.22 3.70
CA ALA A 109 12.23 2.09 3.40
C ALA A 109 12.08 1.16 4.60
N TYR A 110 13.16 0.88 5.33
CA TYR A 110 13.11 0.12 6.58
C TYR A 110 12.24 0.80 7.63
N ILE A 111 12.47 2.09 7.89
CA ILE A 111 11.68 2.88 8.85
C ILE A 111 10.19 2.90 8.46
N LYS A 112 9.89 3.11 7.17
CA LYS A 112 8.54 3.06 6.63
C LYS A 112 7.89 1.70 6.91
N GLY A 113 8.56 0.60 6.58
CA GLY A 113 8.04 -0.76 6.82
C GLY A 113 7.75 -1.06 8.30
N ARG A 114 8.48 -0.43 9.22
CA ARG A 114 8.31 -0.63 10.68
C ARG A 114 7.29 0.30 11.31
N LEU A 115 7.25 1.56 10.90
CA LEU A 115 6.44 2.59 11.53
C LEU A 115 5.12 2.87 10.80
N SER A 116 5.07 2.68 9.48
CA SER A 116 3.83 2.92 8.74
C SER A 116 2.76 1.92 9.15
N PRO A 117 1.54 2.38 9.47
CA PRO A 117 0.42 1.47 9.71
C PRO A 117 0.11 0.70 8.43
N ILE A 118 -0.17 -0.59 8.56
CA ILE A 118 -0.73 -1.38 7.46
C ILE A 118 -2.19 -0.97 7.34
N VAL A 119 -2.50 -0.12 6.36
CA VAL A 119 -3.87 0.27 6.07
C VAL A 119 -4.52 -0.84 5.26
N LYS A 120 -5.47 -1.56 5.87
CA LYS A 120 -6.35 -2.46 5.13
C LYS A 120 -7.42 -1.61 4.45
N THR A 121 -7.28 -1.40 3.15
CA THR A 121 -8.33 -0.76 2.35
C THR A 121 -9.34 -1.81 1.94
N GLU A 122 -10.56 -1.72 2.45
CA GLU A 122 -11.66 -2.58 2.05
C GLU A 122 -12.69 -1.79 1.26
N ARG A 123 -13.20 -2.39 0.17
CA ARG A 123 -14.24 -1.77 -0.64
C ARG A 123 -15.59 -2.03 0.02
N ILE A 124 -16.20 -0.98 0.57
CA ILE A 124 -17.60 -1.03 1.02
C ILE A 124 -18.50 -0.97 -0.21
N LYS A 125 -19.44 -1.90 -0.31
CA LYS A 125 -20.40 -1.97 -1.40
C LYS A 125 -21.44 -0.86 -1.22
N VAL A 126 -21.68 -0.10 -2.29
CA VAL A 126 -22.80 0.84 -2.38
C VAL A 126 -23.99 0.15 -3.02
N PHE A 127 -25.17 0.36 -2.43
CA PHE A 127 -26.41 -0.30 -2.82
C PHE A 127 -27.20 0.60 -3.78
N VAL A 128 -27.41 0.11 -5.00
CA VAL A 128 -28.12 0.85 -6.06
C VAL A 128 -29.42 0.17 -6.52
N LYS A 129 -29.78 -0.96 -5.89
CA LYS A 129 -30.97 -1.74 -6.26
C LYS A 129 -32.11 -1.44 -5.28
N ASP A 130 -33.30 -1.25 -5.83
CA ASP A 130 -34.56 -1.14 -5.08
C ASP A 130 -35.72 -1.68 -5.96
N GLU A 131 -36.86 -2.00 -5.33
CA GLU A 131 -38.08 -2.41 -6.06
C GLU A 131 -38.77 -1.20 -6.69
N ASP A 132 -38.65 -0.02 -6.06
CA ASP A 132 -39.17 1.25 -6.58
C ASP A 132 -38.15 1.86 -7.56
N GLU A 133 -38.55 2.07 -8.80
CA GLU A 133 -37.66 2.56 -9.87
C GLU A 133 -37.17 3.99 -9.60
N GLU A 134 -37.99 4.87 -9.00
CA GLU A 134 -37.55 6.22 -8.65
C GLU A 134 -36.53 6.18 -7.50
N VAL A 135 -36.71 5.28 -6.52
CA VAL A 135 -35.74 5.10 -5.43
C VAL A 135 -34.43 4.58 -5.99
N LYS A 136 -34.48 3.59 -6.89
CA LYS A 136 -33.32 3.04 -7.58
C LYS A 136 -32.56 4.11 -8.38
N GLU A 137 -33.24 4.98 -9.10
CA GLU A 137 -32.63 6.12 -9.79
C GLU A 137 -31.88 7.05 -8.81
N LEU A 138 -32.50 7.40 -7.68
CA LEU A 138 -31.85 8.23 -6.66
C LEU A 138 -30.64 7.54 -5.99
N LEU A 139 -30.70 6.22 -5.80
CA LEU A 139 -29.56 5.45 -5.29
C LEU A 139 -28.41 5.44 -6.30
N GLN A 140 -28.74 5.30 -7.59
CA GLN A 140 -27.80 5.33 -8.70
C GLN A 140 -27.16 6.72 -8.87
N GLU A 141 -27.95 7.80 -8.79
CA GLU A 141 -27.46 9.19 -8.76
C GLU A 141 -26.41 9.38 -7.66
N GLY A 142 -26.71 8.92 -6.43
CA GLY A 142 -25.76 9.03 -5.34
C GLY A 142 -24.50 8.17 -5.52
N TYR A 143 -24.60 7.03 -6.21
CA TYR A 143 -23.43 6.25 -6.59
C TYR A 143 -22.57 6.99 -7.63
N GLU A 144 -23.18 7.58 -8.65
CA GLU A 144 -22.47 8.33 -9.69
C GLU A 144 -21.71 9.54 -9.13
N GLU A 145 -22.29 10.22 -8.13
CA GLU A 145 -21.63 11.31 -7.39
C GLU A 145 -20.33 10.89 -6.69
N ILE A 146 -20.09 9.59 -6.43
CA ILE A 146 -18.84 9.11 -5.82
C ILE A 146 -17.89 8.38 -6.78
N VAL A 147 -18.35 8.00 -7.97
CA VAL A 147 -17.49 7.35 -9.00
C VAL A 147 -17.10 8.28 -10.16
N GLY A 148 -17.73 9.45 -10.29
CA GLY A 148 -17.39 10.44 -11.31
C GLY A 148 -16.00 11.08 -11.15
N GLU A 149 -15.64 11.94 -12.11
CA GLU A 149 -14.34 12.64 -12.13
C GLU A 149 -14.12 13.58 -10.92
N THR A 150 -15.21 14.08 -10.33
CA THR A 150 -15.19 14.94 -9.14
C THR A 150 -16.07 14.37 -8.03
N PRO A 151 -15.59 13.33 -7.30
CA PRO A 151 -16.38 12.67 -6.27
C PRO A 151 -16.85 13.61 -5.17
N SER A 152 -18.14 13.56 -4.84
CA SER A 152 -18.77 14.34 -3.78
C SER A 152 -19.66 13.46 -2.90
N PHE A 153 -19.08 12.97 -1.80
CA PHE A 153 -19.82 12.22 -0.79
C PHE A 153 -20.99 13.02 -0.18
N LYS A 154 -20.89 14.35 -0.16
CA LYS A 154 -21.97 15.22 0.33
C LYS A 154 -23.18 15.19 -0.61
N LYS A 155 -22.97 15.27 -1.92
CA LYS A 155 -24.05 15.18 -2.91
C LYS A 155 -24.64 13.78 -2.95
N ALA A 156 -23.79 12.75 -2.86
CA ALA A 156 -24.24 11.37 -2.75
C ALA A 156 -25.17 11.14 -1.55
N LYS A 157 -24.81 11.68 -0.39
CA LYS A 157 -25.68 11.69 0.78
C LYS A 157 -27.02 12.35 0.50
N GLU A 158 -27.04 13.53 -0.12
CA GLU A 158 -28.29 14.24 -0.44
C GLU A 158 -29.20 13.40 -1.35
N ALA A 159 -28.64 12.69 -2.34
CA ALA A 159 -29.39 11.75 -3.18
C ALA A 159 -29.94 10.57 -2.38
N TRP A 160 -29.14 9.96 -1.50
CA TRP A 160 -29.58 8.86 -0.65
C TRP A 160 -30.61 9.29 0.42
N GLU A 161 -30.56 10.53 0.92
CA GLU A 161 -31.60 11.09 1.80
C GLU A 161 -32.94 11.28 1.05
N LYS A 162 -32.89 11.72 -0.22
CA LYS A 162 -34.07 11.76 -1.09
C LYS A 162 -34.63 10.35 -1.32
N ALA A 163 -33.76 9.37 -1.57
CA ALA A 163 -34.15 7.97 -1.77
C ALA A 163 -34.86 7.40 -0.54
N ASP A 164 -34.29 7.58 0.66
CA ASP A 164 -34.89 7.12 1.92
C ASP A 164 -36.25 7.80 2.16
N LYS A 165 -36.35 9.11 1.87
CA LYS A 165 -37.61 9.86 1.99
C LYS A 165 -38.67 9.38 0.99
N LYS A 166 -38.31 9.15 -0.27
CA LYS A 166 -39.21 8.63 -1.31
C LYS A 166 -39.73 7.24 -0.94
N ALA A 167 -38.84 6.38 -0.44
CA ALA A 167 -39.17 5.06 0.07
C ALA A 167 -39.89 5.08 1.43
N LYS A 168 -40.15 6.26 2.02
CA LYS A 168 -40.74 6.42 3.37
C LYS A 168 -40.01 5.61 4.44
N GLY A 169 -38.68 5.55 4.32
CA GLY A 169 -37.81 4.79 5.22
C GLY A 169 -37.80 3.28 4.99
N GLN A 170 -38.36 2.77 3.89
CA GLN A 170 -38.41 1.34 3.58
C GLN A 170 -37.28 0.84 2.67
N SER A 171 -36.44 1.73 2.14
CA SER A 171 -35.28 1.33 1.34
C SER A 171 -34.10 1.00 2.25
N TRP A 172 -33.81 -0.29 2.38
CA TRP A 172 -32.65 -0.73 3.16
C TRP A 172 -31.34 -0.30 2.52
N GLY A 173 -31.28 -0.22 1.18
CA GLY A 173 -30.13 0.25 0.42
C GLY A 173 -29.83 1.71 0.71
N ALA A 174 -30.85 2.58 0.73
CA ALA A 174 -30.69 3.98 1.09
C ALA A 174 -30.13 4.14 2.51
N LYS A 175 -30.72 3.45 3.49
CA LYS A 175 -30.25 3.48 4.88
C LYS A 175 -28.81 2.98 5.03
N ALA A 176 -28.44 1.91 4.34
CA ALA A 176 -27.09 1.35 4.38
C ALA A 176 -26.04 2.29 3.73
N ASN A 177 -26.39 2.96 2.63
CA ASN A 177 -25.52 3.96 2.02
C ASN A 177 -25.34 5.17 2.93
N LEU A 178 -26.42 5.67 3.55
CA LEU A 178 -26.35 6.74 4.54
C LEU A 178 -25.52 6.35 5.77
N ALA A 179 -25.68 5.13 6.28
CA ALA A 179 -24.86 4.60 7.36
C ALA A 179 -23.37 4.62 7.00
N THR A 180 -23.04 4.23 5.77
CA THR A 180 -21.67 4.23 5.24
C THR A 180 -21.11 5.66 5.11
N TYR A 181 -21.93 6.62 4.72
CA TYR A 181 -21.56 8.03 4.74
C TYR A 181 -21.24 8.51 6.16
N TYR A 182 -22.10 8.24 7.14
CA TYR A 182 -21.86 8.69 8.52
C TYR A 182 -20.63 8.01 9.14
N PHE A 183 -20.38 6.75 8.79
CA PHE A 183 -19.14 6.06 9.14
C PHE A 183 -17.90 6.79 8.58
N SER A 184 -17.92 7.19 7.30
CA SER A 184 -16.78 7.88 6.69
C SER A 184 -16.56 9.29 7.25
N THR A 185 -17.60 9.95 7.75
CA THR A 185 -17.51 11.26 8.42
C THR A 185 -17.22 11.17 9.92
N GLY A 186 -17.13 9.97 10.50
CA GLY A 186 -16.83 9.76 11.93
C GLY A 186 -18.03 9.87 12.88
N ASP A 187 -19.26 9.97 12.35
CA ASP A 187 -20.49 9.93 13.16
C ASP A 187 -20.92 8.46 13.34
N PHE A 188 -20.16 7.76 14.19
CA PHE A 188 -20.29 6.33 14.41
C PHE A 188 -21.63 5.93 15.03
N GLU A 189 -22.16 6.75 15.94
CA GLU A 189 -23.45 6.49 16.59
C GLU A 189 -24.60 6.50 15.57
N LYS A 190 -24.62 7.50 14.69
CA LYS A 190 -25.64 7.58 13.64
C LYS A 190 -25.48 6.48 12.59
N SER A 191 -24.23 6.14 12.26
CA SER A 191 -23.93 5.03 11.35
C SER A 191 -24.47 3.69 11.88
N ILE A 192 -24.18 3.35 13.13
CA ILE A 192 -24.65 2.12 13.79
C ILE A 192 -26.18 2.05 13.74
N LYS A 193 -26.85 3.15 14.12
CA LYS A 193 -28.32 3.21 14.13
C LYS A 193 -28.92 2.95 12.74
N LEU A 194 -28.36 3.56 11.70
CA LEU A 194 -28.85 3.37 10.33
C LEU A 194 -28.60 1.95 9.80
N TYR A 195 -27.46 1.33 10.12
CA TYR A 195 -27.24 -0.09 9.81
C TYR A 195 -28.25 -0.99 10.52
N GLU A 196 -28.57 -0.72 11.79
CA GLU A 196 -29.60 -1.47 12.53
C GLU A 196 -31.00 -1.32 11.95
N GLU A 197 -31.37 -0.11 11.55
CA GLU A 197 -32.63 0.16 10.86
C GLU A 197 -32.69 -0.57 9.51
N ALA A 198 -31.62 -0.50 8.71
CA ALA A 198 -31.53 -1.22 7.44
C ALA A 198 -31.71 -2.74 7.61
N MET A 199 -31.11 -3.34 8.64
CA MET A 199 -31.24 -4.78 8.92
C MET A 199 -32.65 -5.23 9.31
N LYS A 200 -33.52 -4.31 9.77
CA LYS A 200 -34.91 -4.61 10.13
C LYS A 200 -35.84 -4.64 8.92
N LEU A 201 -35.41 -4.09 7.79
CA LEU A 201 -36.19 -4.00 6.57
C LEU A 201 -36.18 -5.33 5.78
N LYS A 202 -37.17 -5.47 4.91
CA LYS A 202 -37.33 -6.63 4.03
C LYS A 202 -36.21 -6.66 2.99
N ASP A 203 -35.78 -7.86 2.60
CA ASP A 203 -34.79 -8.10 1.54
C ASP A 203 -33.39 -7.52 1.79
N ALA A 204 -33.12 -7.04 3.01
CA ALA A 204 -31.82 -6.54 3.43
C ALA A 204 -30.77 -7.65 3.54
N ASP A 205 -29.54 -7.37 3.11
CA ASP A 205 -28.38 -8.25 3.30
C ASP A 205 -27.90 -8.19 4.76
N LYS A 206 -28.65 -8.86 5.65
CA LYS A 206 -28.42 -8.82 7.10
C LYS A 206 -27.02 -9.30 7.50
N SER A 207 -26.44 -10.25 6.77
CA SER A 207 -25.08 -10.73 7.02
C SER A 207 -24.06 -9.62 6.80
N TYR A 208 -24.12 -8.98 5.64
CA TYR A 208 -23.18 -7.93 5.27
C TYR A 208 -23.37 -6.66 6.11
N LEU A 209 -24.60 -6.22 6.34
CA LEU A 209 -24.88 -5.04 7.17
C LEU A 209 -24.44 -5.24 8.63
N ARG A 210 -24.56 -6.46 9.16
CA ARG A 210 -24.05 -6.78 10.51
C ARG A 210 -22.53 -6.70 10.56
N GLU A 211 -21.84 -7.14 9.51
CA GLU A 211 -20.40 -7.01 9.41
C GLU A 211 -19.98 -5.55 9.36
N LEU A 212 -20.66 -4.72 8.56
CA LEU A 212 -20.40 -3.28 8.50
C LEU A 212 -20.60 -2.61 9.86
N ARG A 213 -21.73 -2.87 10.54
CA ARG A 213 -22.01 -2.33 11.89
C ARG A 213 -20.91 -2.68 12.89
N LYS A 214 -20.46 -3.95 12.92
CA LYS A 214 -19.40 -4.41 13.83
C LYS A 214 -18.05 -3.72 13.62
N ARG A 215 -17.80 -3.14 12.44
CA ARG A 215 -16.58 -2.38 12.16
C ARG A 215 -16.65 -0.95 12.69
N VAL A 216 -17.86 -0.47 12.97
CA VAL A 216 -18.10 0.85 13.54
C VAL A 216 -17.97 0.84 15.07
N GLU A 217 -18.25 -0.32 15.69
CA GLU A 217 -18.06 -0.62 17.13
C GLU A 217 -16.58 -0.74 17.52
#